data_AF-A0A1H3KYM2-F1
#
_entry.id   AF-A0A1H3KYM2-F1
#
_cell.length_a   1.000
_cell.length_b   1.000
_cell.length_c   1.000
_cell.angle_alpha   90.00
_cell.angle_beta   90.00
_cell.angle_gamma   90.00
#
_symmetry.space_group_name_H-M   'P 1'
#
loop_
_entity.id
_entity.type
_entity.pdbx_description
1 polymer ?
#
loop_
_entity_poly.entity_id
_entity_poly.type
_entity_poly.pdbx_seq_one_letter_code
_entity_poly.pdbx_strand_id
1 'polypeptide(L)'
;MKIIQSHDVQSKLMNVILTANKELVLVSPYVNLAYTKQVSAAIVAAQQKGVKIDFYIREDSNTDSRVSKQQVLDMGITPRLIPNLHAKFYFNESTGIIASLNLLSSSIGNSIEIGGQLETPAEIEELRLFIENFITPHEIGRTAAPVKPAAVESKPMVPETKAPAKTLSDEETRFQRQPFGQVLADYLSAQVDRRCTIEGDGDFMTIRAVGNTFSVLLDNAQGTTSQLVLRGVVSVSEADRFARKSASHYKMGAYDYMIRRGAKGYYDQVEAMRRSRMSATQFDELPYIEKEVLLSEVAYFLRATQAFKADYRN
;
A
#
# COMPACT_ATOMS: atom_id res chain seq x y z
N MET A 1 25.49 14.29 -6.77
CA MET A 1 24.39 13.33 -6.74
C MET A 1 24.02 12.99 -8.18
N LYS A 2 23.91 11.70 -8.48
CA LYS A 2 23.58 11.19 -9.82
C LYS A 2 22.20 10.54 -9.84
N ILE A 3 21.37 10.91 -10.82
CA ILE A 3 20.06 10.28 -11.02
C ILE A 3 20.23 8.80 -11.38
N ILE A 4 19.46 7.95 -10.73
CA ILE A 4 19.39 6.50 -10.96
C ILE A 4 18.00 6.12 -11.45
N GLN A 5 17.95 5.22 -12.43
CA GLN A 5 16.71 4.73 -13.05
C GLN A 5 16.07 3.64 -12.20
N SER A 6 14.77 3.38 -12.42
CA SER A 6 13.97 2.41 -11.64
C SER A 6 14.65 1.06 -11.40
N HIS A 7 15.25 0.45 -12.43
CA HIS A 7 15.88 -0.88 -12.34
C HIS A 7 17.17 -0.87 -11.49
N ASP A 8 17.80 0.30 -11.32
CA ASP A 8 19.04 0.45 -10.55
C ASP A 8 18.78 0.77 -9.08
N VAL A 9 17.62 1.35 -8.72
CA VAL A 9 17.33 1.79 -7.34
C VAL A 9 17.47 0.65 -6.35
N GLN A 10 16.91 -0.52 -6.66
CA GLN A 10 17.03 -1.71 -5.81
C GLN A 10 18.47 -2.21 -5.69
N SER A 11 19.21 -2.25 -6.80
CA SER A 11 20.61 -2.65 -6.82
C SER A 11 21.47 -1.73 -5.97
N LYS A 12 21.17 -0.42 -5.97
CA LYS A 12 21.85 0.57 -5.14
C LYS A 12 21.47 0.47 -3.66
N LEU A 13 20.20 0.21 -3.34
CA LEU A 13 19.78 -0.08 -1.97
C LEU A 13 20.55 -1.28 -1.41
N MET A 14 20.61 -2.39 -2.18
CA MET A 14 21.37 -3.56 -1.79
C MET A 14 22.85 -3.25 -1.60
N ASN A 15 23.44 -2.43 -2.48
CA ASN A 15 24.84 -2.02 -2.33
C ASN A 15 25.08 -1.22 -1.04
N VAL A 16 24.19 -0.29 -0.68
CA VAL A 16 24.25 0.45 0.60
C VAL A 16 24.24 -0.52 1.78
N ILE A 17 23.36 -1.51 1.79
CA ILE A 17 23.26 -2.46 2.91
C ILE A 17 24.50 -3.36 2.98
N LEU A 18 24.93 -3.94 1.85
CA LEU A 18 26.01 -4.92 1.78
C LEU A 18 27.40 -4.32 2.05
N THR A 19 27.58 -3.03 1.77
CA THR A 19 28.86 -2.33 1.96
C THR A 19 28.99 -1.62 3.30
N ALA A 20 27.97 -1.67 4.15
CA ALA A 20 28.01 -1.06 5.48
C ALA A 20 28.97 -1.81 6.42
N ASN A 21 29.92 -1.09 7.03
CA ASN A 21 30.87 -1.64 8.00
C ASN A 21 30.78 -0.97 9.38
N LYS A 22 30.34 0.30 9.44
CA LYS A 22 30.26 1.05 10.71
C LYS A 22 28.82 1.38 11.05
N GLU A 23 28.10 1.94 10.08
CA GLU A 23 26.72 2.36 10.27
C GLU A 23 25.86 2.01 9.07
N LEU A 24 24.58 1.77 9.33
CA LEU A 24 23.56 1.66 8.32
C LEU A 24 22.36 2.46 8.80
N VAL A 25 21.97 3.46 8.02
CA VAL A 25 20.83 4.30 8.30
C VAL A 25 19.74 4.05 7.27
N LEU A 26 18.58 3.66 7.76
CA LEU A 26 17.42 3.32 6.94
C LEU A 26 16.26 4.23 7.34
N VAL A 27 15.82 5.09 6.43
CA VAL A 27 14.67 5.97 6.62
C VAL A 27 13.62 5.59 5.60
N SER A 28 12.53 4.96 6.05
CA SER A 28 11.40 4.58 5.20
C SER A 28 10.11 4.63 5.99
N PRO A 29 9.05 5.31 5.52
CA PRO A 29 7.76 5.36 6.21
C PRO A 29 7.19 3.97 6.47
N TYR A 30 7.32 3.08 5.49
CA TYR A 30 6.75 1.75 5.52
C TYR A 30 7.81 0.66 5.25
N VAL A 31 7.65 -0.47 5.93
CA VAL A 31 8.52 -1.64 5.85
C VAL A 31 7.65 -2.88 5.71
N ASN A 32 7.77 -3.58 4.58
CA ASN A 32 7.18 -4.89 4.34
C ASN A 32 8.11 -5.75 3.47
N LEU A 33 9.04 -6.46 4.09
CA LEU A 33 10.07 -7.27 3.43
C LEU A 33 9.71 -8.76 3.32
N ALA A 34 8.45 -9.14 3.55
CA ALA A 34 8.00 -10.54 3.59
C ALA A 34 8.35 -11.34 2.31
N TYR A 35 8.32 -10.69 1.15
CA TYR A 35 8.64 -11.30 -0.14
C TYR A 35 10.02 -10.88 -0.69
N THR A 36 10.75 -10.04 0.03
CA THR A 36 12.11 -9.60 -0.33
C THR A 36 13.12 -10.07 0.71
N LYS A 37 13.18 -11.39 0.92
CA LYS A 37 14.04 -12.02 1.95
C LYS A 37 15.52 -11.67 1.85
N GLN A 38 16.00 -11.32 0.65
CA GLN A 38 17.40 -10.93 0.45
C GLN A 38 17.76 -9.61 1.14
N VAL A 39 16.84 -8.63 1.15
CA VAL A 39 17.07 -7.33 1.81
C VAL A 39 17.09 -7.52 3.33
N SER A 40 16.10 -8.21 3.89
CA SER A 40 16.05 -8.45 5.34
C SER A 40 17.23 -9.30 5.81
N ALA A 41 17.62 -10.35 5.06
CA ALA A 41 18.80 -11.14 5.38
C ALA A 41 20.10 -10.32 5.36
N ALA A 42 20.24 -9.38 4.40
CA ALA A 42 21.41 -8.51 4.33
C ALA A 42 21.47 -7.52 5.51
N ILE A 43 20.32 -6.97 5.93
CA ILE A 43 20.22 -6.09 7.11
C ILE A 43 20.62 -6.85 8.39
N VAL A 44 20.05 -8.05 8.58
CA VAL A 44 20.37 -8.91 9.74
C VAL A 44 21.85 -9.31 9.73
N ALA A 45 22.41 -9.64 8.57
CA ALA A 45 23.83 -9.96 8.44
C ALA A 45 24.73 -8.76 8.78
N ALA A 46 24.34 -7.53 8.43
CA ALA A 46 25.05 -6.33 8.83
C ALA A 46 25.01 -6.14 10.36
N GLN A 47 23.85 -6.32 10.98
CA GLN A 47 23.70 -6.26 12.44
C GLN A 47 24.60 -7.29 13.14
N GLN A 48 24.64 -8.53 12.65
CA GLN A 48 25.46 -9.61 13.21
C GLN A 48 26.97 -9.33 13.11
N LYS A 49 27.40 -8.50 12.16
CA LYS A 49 28.79 -8.01 12.04
C LYS A 49 29.11 -6.87 13.00
N GLY A 50 28.14 -6.38 13.76
CA GLY A 50 28.30 -5.24 14.67
C GLY A 50 28.12 -3.88 14.01
N VAL A 51 27.54 -3.80 12.81
CA VAL A 51 27.16 -2.53 12.17
C VAL A 51 26.07 -1.86 13.02
N LYS A 52 26.24 -0.58 13.37
CA LYS A 52 25.20 0.18 14.06
C LYS A 52 24.06 0.48 13.10
N ILE A 53 22.85 0.01 13.41
CA ILE A 53 21.67 0.25 12.56
C ILE A 53 20.74 1.25 13.21
N ASP A 54 20.52 2.38 12.54
CA ASP A 54 19.49 3.36 12.86
C ASP A 54 18.34 3.23 11.86
N PHE A 55 17.19 2.72 12.31
CA PHE A 55 16.05 2.42 11.46
C PHE A 55 14.86 3.31 11.84
N TYR A 56 14.57 4.31 11.01
CA TYR A 56 13.47 5.25 11.19
C TYR A 56 12.25 4.83 10.37
N ILE A 57 11.11 4.69 11.04
CA ILE A 57 9.83 4.34 10.41
C ILE A 57 8.74 5.32 10.82
N ARG A 58 7.67 5.38 10.02
CA ARG A 58 6.52 6.21 10.36
C ARG A 58 5.80 5.59 11.56
N GLU A 59 5.46 6.42 12.53
CA GLU A 59 4.50 6.07 13.57
C GLU A 59 3.19 6.77 13.30
N ASP A 60 2.17 5.96 13.13
CA ASP A 60 0.77 6.34 13.15
C ASP A 60 -0.07 5.13 13.60
N SER A 61 -1.38 5.35 13.74
CA SER A 61 -2.31 4.32 14.18
C SER A 61 -2.70 3.30 13.09
N ASN A 62 -2.18 3.42 11.87
CA ASN A 62 -2.57 2.51 10.79
C ASN A 62 -1.88 1.15 10.91
N THR A 63 -2.44 0.16 10.20
CA THR A 63 -1.94 -1.21 10.20
C THR A 63 -0.52 -1.29 9.62
N ASP A 64 -0.21 -0.49 8.60
CA ASP A 64 1.10 -0.51 7.94
C ASP A 64 2.23 -0.06 8.85
N SER A 65 2.02 0.95 9.68
CA SER A 65 2.93 1.40 10.74
C SER A 65 3.17 0.28 11.76
N ARG A 66 2.11 -0.43 12.18
CA ARG A 66 2.23 -1.59 13.08
C ARG A 66 3.00 -2.75 12.45
N VAL A 67 2.72 -3.08 11.19
CA VAL A 67 3.44 -4.12 10.44
C VAL A 67 4.90 -3.74 10.27
N SER A 68 5.17 -2.49 9.88
CA SER A 68 6.53 -1.96 9.73
C SER A 68 7.31 -2.09 11.04
N LYS A 69 6.69 -1.65 12.14
CA LYS A 69 7.26 -1.77 13.48
C LYS A 69 7.56 -3.22 13.86
N GLN A 70 6.59 -4.12 13.66
CA GLN A 70 6.77 -5.53 13.98
C GLN A 70 7.89 -6.16 13.13
N GLN A 71 7.96 -5.87 11.84
CA GLN A 71 9.01 -6.43 10.99
C GLN A 71 10.41 -5.95 11.36
N VAL A 72 10.56 -4.67 11.74
CA VAL A 72 11.85 -4.16 12.22
C VAL A 72 12.24 -4.84 13.53
N LEU A 73 11.29 -5.03 14.44
CA LEU A 73 11.50 -5.78 15.68
C LEU A 73 11.85 -7.26 15.43
N ASP A 74 11.22 -7.90 14.46
CA ASP A 74 11.50 -9.30 14.07
C ASP A 74 12.92 -9.47 13.51
N MET A 75 13.50 -8.41 12.94
CA MET A 75 14.91 -8.37 12.56
C MET A 75 15.87 -8.15 13.74
N GLY A 76 15.35 -8.02 14.97
CA GLY A 76 16.14 -7.74 16.17
C GLY A 76 16.58 -6.29 16.29
N ILE A 77 15.93 -5.36 15.56
CA ILE A 77 16.27 -3.93 15.55
C ILE A 77 15.15 -3.16 16.26
N THR A 78 15.51 -2.20 17.11
CA THR A 78 14.53 -1.30 17.72
C THR A 78 14.20 -0.17 16.73
N PRO A 79 12.96 -0.07 16.23
CA PRO A 79 12.60 1.01 15.32
C PRO A 79 12.53 2.36 16.03
N ARG A 80 12.95 3.41 15.32
CA ARG A 80 12.84 4.81 15.73
C ARG A 80 11.58 5.40 15.10
N LEU A 81 10.63 5.76 15.96
CA LEU A 81 9.24 6.02 15.60
C LEU A 81 9.03 7.52 15.34
N ILE A 82 8.75 7.88 14.08
CA ILE A 82 8.65 9.28 13.65
C ILE A 82 7.24 9.57 13.10
N PRO A 83 6.46 10.49 13.71
CA PRO A 83 5.16 10.88 13.17
C PRO A 83 5.33 11.63 11.86
N ASN A 84 4.39 11.43 10.92
CA ASN A 84 4.38 12.10 9.61
C ASN A 84 5.66 11.90 8.77
N LEU A 85 6.43 10.83 9.01
CA LEU A 85 7.59 10.51 8.19
C LEU A 85 7.17 10.15 6.76
N HIS A 86 7.70 10.88 5.79
CA HIS A 86 7.52 10.58 4.35
C HIS A 86 8.85 10.46 3.59
N ALA A 87 9.96 10.84 4.23
CA ALA A 87 11.29 10.78 3.65
C ALA A 87 11.74 9.33 3.42
N LYS A 88 12.47 9.10 2.32
CA LYS A 88 12.92 7.78 1.88
C LYS A 88 14.37 7.89 1.42
N PHE A 89 15.28 7.47 2.27
CA PHE A 89 16.70 7.44 1.94
C PHE A 89 17.43 6.44 2.80
N TYR A 90 18.53 5.95 2.25
CA TYR A 90 19.29 4.83 2.80
C TYR A 90 20.75 5.12 2.59
N PHE A 91 21.56 5.09 3.65
CA PHE A 91 22.99 5.32 3.53
C PHE A 91 23.79 4.54 4.58
N ASN A 92 25.08 4.39 4.30
CA ASN A 92 26.09 3.91 5.23
C ASN A 92 27.24 4.92 5.30
N GLU A 93 28.37 4.57 5.91
CA GLU A 93 29.49 5.48 6.06
C GLU A 93 30.14 5.96 4.73
N SER A 94 29.85 5.30 3.61
CA SER A 94 30.57 5.47 2.33
C SER A 94 29.69 5.80 1.12
N THR A 95 28.40 5.46 1.16
CA THR A 95 27.48 5.65 0.02
C THR A 95 26.05 5.78 0.52
N GLY A 96 25.18 6.36 -0.29
CA GLY A 96 23.76 6.47 -0.01
C GLY A 96 22.90 6.70 -1.24
N ILE A 97 21.59 6.58 -1.06
CA ILE A 97 20.57 6.92 -2.05
C ILE A 97 19.41 7.68 -1.38
N ILE A 98 18.80 8.58 -2.14
CA ILE A 98 17.48 9.16 -1.89
C ILE A 98 16.56 8.63 -2.99
N ALA A 99 15.39 8.11 -2.67
CA ALA A 99 14.54 7.46 -3.67
C ALA A 99 13.04 7.61 -3.37
N SER A 100 12.20 7.35 -4.36
CA SER A 100 10.76 7.15 -4.16
C SER A 100 10.42 5.80 -3.48
N LEU A 101 11.41 4.89 -3.45
CA LEU A 101 11.29 3.51 -2.98
C LEU A 101 11.05 3.42 -1.47
N ASN A 102 9.89 2.90 -1.05
CA ASN A 102 9.68 2.38 0.30
C ASN A 102 10.33 0.98 0.43
N LEU A 103 10.60 0.54 1.65
CA LEU A 103 11.01 -0.84 1.95
C LEU A 103 9.84 -1.84 1.91
N LEU A 104 8.98 -1.75 0.89
CA LEU A 104 7.86 -2.66 0.65
C LEU A 104 8.20 -3.64 -0.47
N SER A 105 7.76 -4.89 -0.36
CA SER A 105 8.00 -5.91 -1.39
C SER A 105 7.31 -5.58 -2.72
N SER A 106 6.22 -4.82 -2.70
CA SER A 106 5.55 -4.29 -3.90
C SER A 106 6.39 -3.22 -4.59
N SER A 107 7.02 -2.32 -3.81
CA SER A 107 7.96 -1.31 -4.33
C SER A 107 9.23 -1.95 -4.89
N ILE A 108 9.69 -3.04 -4.28
CA ILE A 108 10.92 -3.72 -4.68
C ILE A 108 10.63 -4.71 -5.83
N GLY A 109 10.83 -4.24 -7.07
CA GLY A 109 10.83 -5.07 -8.28
C GLY A 109 9.57 -4.96 -9.16
N ASN A 110 8.49 -4.35 -8.67
CA ASN A 110 7.23 -4.20 -9.42
C ASN A 110 6.76 -2.75 -9.62
N SER A 111 7.49 -1.77 -9.08
CA SER A 111 7.17 -0.34 -9.20
C SER A 111 8.13 0.41 -10.11
N ILE A 112 7.63 1.46 -10.76
CA ILE A 112 8.45 2.45 -11.47
C ILE A 112 8.98 3.43 -10.42
N GLU A 113 10.27 3.34 -10.13
CA GLU A 113 10.97 4.12 -9.12
C GLU A 113 11.94 5.13 -9.75
N ILE A 114 12.28 6.17 -9.00
CA ILE A 114 13.38 7.08 -9.31
C ILE A 114 14.21 7.31 -8.05
N GLY A 115 15.50 7.54 -8.22
CA GLY A 115 16.35 7.96 -7.12
C GLY A 115 17.52 8.84 -7.55
N GLY A 116 18.26 9.29 -6.54
CA GLY A 116 19.56 9.91 -6.66
C GLY A 116 20.57 9.16 -5.80
N GLN A 117 21.70 8.78 -6.38
CA GLN A 117 22.85 8.23 -5.67
C GLN A 117 23.75 9.37 -5.19
N LEU A 118 24.13 9.33 -3.91
CA LEU A 118 25.12 10.24 -3.34
C LEU A 118 26.51 9.86 -3.86
N GLU A 119 27.31 10.86 -4.20
CA GLU A 119 28.62 10.71 -4.85
C GLU A 119 29.77 11.20 -3.96
N THR A 120 29.48 11.99 -2.92
CA THR A 120 30.49 12.61 -2.07
C THR A 120 30.24 12.40 -0.59
N PRO A 121 31.28 12.38 0.26
CA PRO A 121 31.12 12.35 1.71
C PRO A 121 30.33 13.53 2.27
N ALA A 122 30.42 14.70 1.64
CA ALA A 122 29.67 15.89 2.05
C ALA A 122 28.15 15.69 1.94
N GLU A 123 27.68 15.05 0.87
CA GLU A 123 26.25 14.74 0.70
C GLU A 123 25.74 13.73 1.74
N ILE A 124 26.57 12.78 2.17
CA ILE A 124 26.23 11.86 3.26
C ILE A 124 26.12 12.63 4.57
N GLU A 125 27.04 13.56 4.82
CA GLU A 125 27.00 14.43 6.01
C GLU A 125 25.76 15.32 6.02
N GLU A 126 25.35 15.87 4.87
CA GLU A 126 24.09 16.60 4.74
C GLU A 126 22.87 15.75 5.13
N LEU A 127 22.84 14.45 4.79
CA LEU A 127 21.78 13.56 5.25
C LEU A 127 21.83 13.29 6.76
N ARG A 128 23.02 13.18 7.36
CA ARG A 128 23.16 13.07 8.82
C ARG A 128 22.59 14.31 9.51
N LEU A 129 22.99 15.49 9.05
CA LEU A 129 22.46 16.77 9.55
C LEU A 129 20.96 16.89 9.31
N PHE A 130 20.43 16.39 8.20
CA PHE A 130 18.99 16.36 7.94
C PHE A 130 18.26 15.51 8.98
N ILE A 131 18.78 14.33 9.30
CA ILE A 131 18.21 13.47 10.36
C ILE A 131 18.22 14.19 11.71
N GLU A 132 19.35 14.80 12.08
CA GLU A 132 19.51 15.46 13.37
C GLU A 132 18.57 16.66 13.52
N ASN A 133 18.42 17.45 12.46
CA ASN A 133 17.66 18.71 12.49
C ASN A 133 16.17 18.54 12.20
N PHE A 134 15.77 17.52 11.43
CA PHE A 134 14.40 17.40 10.91
C PHE A 134 13.70 16.06 11.17
N ILE A 135 14.40 14.99 11.54
CA ILE A 135 13.77 13.69 11.83
C ILE A 135 13.76 13.43 13.33
N THR A 136 14.95 13.39 13.93
CA THR A 136 15.15 13.05 15.33
C THR A 136 14.41 13.95 16.33
N PRO A 137 14.19 15.26 16.07
CA PRO A 137 13.38 16.10 16.96
C PRO A 137 11.93 15.64 17.10
N HIS A 138 11.42 14.84 16.17
CA HIS A 138 10.05 14.34 16.18
C HIS A 138 9.94 12.89 16.69
N GLU A 139 11.04 12.27 17.14
CA GLU A 139 11.03 10.89 17.62
C GLU A 139 10.18 10.69 18.88
N ILE A 140 9.25 9.75 18.81
CA ILE A 140 8.35 9.41 19.91
C ILE A 140 9.09 8.62 20.99
N GLY A 141 8.86 8.96 22.25
CA GLY A 141 9.50 8.31 23.39
C GLY A 141 10.91 8.82 23.68
N ARG A 142 11.39 9.84 22.95
CA ARG A 142 12.61 10.56 23.31
C ARG A 142 12.35 11.43 24.55
N THR A 143 13.00 11.10 25.66
CA THR A 143 13.18 12.06 26.76
C THR A 143 14.11 13.15 26.25
N ALA A 144 13.55 14.32 25.93
CA ALA A 144 14.32 15.43 25.39
C ALA A 144 15.31 15.97 26.44
N ALA A 145 16.58 16.12 26.07
CA ALA A 145 17.47 17.09 26.69
C ALA A 145 16.93 18.51 26.40
N PRO A 146 17.11 19.49 27.31
CA PRO A 146 16.30 20.69 27.33
C PRO A 146 16.68 21.64 26.19
N VAL A 147 15.71 21.91 25.30
CA VAL A 147 15.71 23.11 24.46
C VAL A 147 14.64 24.05 25.01
N LYS A 148 15.04 25.31 25.27
CA LYS A 148 14.21 26.37 25.87
C LYS A 148 12.89 26.56 25.09
N PRO A 149 11.71 26.59 25.74
CA PRO A 149 10.45 26.77 25.03
C PRO A 149 10.14 28.26 24.76
N ALA A 150 9.67 28.55 23.55
CA ALA A 150 8.76 29.66 23.30
C ALA A 150 7.32 29.18 23.58
N ALA A 151 6.62 29.92 24.44
CA ALA A 151 5.33 29.56 25.01
C ALA A 151 4.17 29.79 24.02
N VAL A 152 3.24 28.83 23.95
CA VAL A 152 1.82 29.09 23.62
C VAL A 152 0.95 28.16 24.47
N GLU A 153 -0.01 28.76 25.17
CA GLU A 153 -0.97 28.14 26.08
C GLU A 153 -2.01 27.27 25.36
N SER A 154 -2.43 26.16 25.98
CA SER A 154 -3.64 25.42 25.62
C SER A 154 -4.57 25.25 26.83
N LYS A 155 -5.85 25.58 26.65
CA LYS A 155 -6.94 25.36 27.63
C LYS A 155 -7.37 23.88 27.70
N PRO A 156 -7.96 23.42 28.82
CA PRO A 156 -8.23 22.01 29.06
C PRO A 156 -9.60 21.55 28.53
N MET A 157 -9.66 20.33 28.01
CA MET A 157 -10.89 19.62 27.61
C MET A 157 -11.17 18.47 28.60
N VAL A 158 -12.43 18.36 29.01
CA VAL A 158 -12.96 17.43 30.02
C VAL A 158 -13.13 16.01 29.42
N PRO A 159 -13.03 14.91 30.20
CA PRO A 159 -13.11 13.55 29.66
C PRO A 159 -14.57 13.09 29.47
N GLU A 160 -14.88 12.55 28.29
CA GLU A 160 -16.14 11.84 28.02
C GLU A 160 -16.04 10.35 28.37
N THR A 161 -17.13 9.88 28.96
CA THR A 161 -17.35 8.56 29.56
C THR A 161 -17.59 7.47 28.51
N LYS A 162 -16.88 6.34 28.59
CA LYS A 162 -17.06 5.19 27.69
C LYS A 162 -18.32 4.38 28.01
N ALA A 163 -19.16 4.16 27.01
CA ALA A 163 -20.28 3.20 27.01
C ALA A 163 -19.79 1.74 26.78
N PRO A 164 -20.54 0.71 27.19
CA PRO A 164 -20.10 -0.69 27.15
C PRO A 164 -20.10 -1.27 25.73
N ALA A 165 -19.06 -2.06 25.42
CA ALA A 165 -18.83 -2.67 24.12
C ALA A 165 -19.87 -3.76 23.80
N LYS A 166 -20.46 -3.68 22.61
CA LYS A 166 -21.34 -4.69 22.02
C LYS A 166 -20.48 -5.82 21.43
N THR A 167 -20.81 -7.07 21.71
CA THR A 167 -20.09 -8.24 21.18
C THR A 167 -20.26 -8.31 19.66
N LEU A 168 -19.16 -8.33 18.92
CA LEU A 168 -19.13 -8.41 17.45
C LEU A 168 -19.41 -9.83 16.98
N SER A 169 -19.98 -9.97 15.78
CA SER A 169 -20.12 -11.24 15.07
C SER A 169 -18.77 -11.79 14.60
N ASP A 170 -18.71 -13.09 14.28
CA ASP A 170 -17.50 -13.75 13.78
C ASP A 170 -17.01 -13.15 12.44
N GLU A 171 -17.95 -12.70 11.61
CA GLU A 171 -17.67 -12.09 10.31
C GLU A 171 -17.13 -10.67 10.47
N GLU A 172 -17.75 -9.84 11.32
CA GLU A 172 -17.20 -8.53 11.71
C GLU A 172 -15.80 -8.67 12.31
N THR A 173 -15.59 -9.69 13.16
CA THR A 173 -14.30 -10.00 13.76
C THR A 173 -13.26 -10.36 12.70
N ARG A 174 -13.65 -11.09 11.65
CA ARG A 174 -12.77 -11.43 10.53
C ARG A 174 -12.35 -10.19 9.74
N PHE A 175 -13.28 -9.29 9.42
CA PHE A 175 -12.98 -8.02 8.73
C PHE A 175 -12.11 -7.06 9.54
N GLN A 176 -12.10 -7.18 10.87
CA GLN A 176 -11.20 -6.40 11.73
C GLN A 176 -9.78 -6.99 11.81
N ARG A 177 -9.63 -8.29 11.57
CA ARG A 177 -8.37 -9.02 11.78
C ARG A 177 -7.57 -9.23 10.49
N GLN A 178 -8.21 -9.15 9.33
CA GLN A 178 -7.60 -9.45 8.05
C GLN A 178 -7.72 -8.25 7.10
N PRO A 179 -6.71 -8.00 6.25
CA PRO A 179 -6.85 -7.07 5.13
C PRO A 179 -8.03 -7.47 4.24
N PHE A 180 -8.78 -6.48 3.75
CA PHE A 180 -9.96 -6.66 2.92
C PHE A 180 -9.64 -7.47 1.66
N GLY A 181 -8.46 -7.28 1.07
CA GLY A 181 -8.00 -8.07 -0.08
C GLY A 181 -7.95 -9.58 0.21
N GLN A 182 -7.53 -9.98 1.41
CA GLN A 182 -7.55 -11.39 1.82
C GLN A 182 -8.98 -11.90 2.02
N VAL A 183 -9.83 -11.12 2.70
CA VAL A 183 -11.23 -11.48 2.92
C VAL A 183 -11.97 -11.65 1.59
N LEU A 184 -11.72 -10.74 0.64
CA LEU A 184 -12.25 -10.80 -0.72
C LEU A 184 -11.70 -12.00 -1.48
N ALA A 185 -10.40 -12.31 -1.36
CA ALA A 185 -9.78 -13.46 -2.04
C ALA A 185 -10.41 -14.79 -1.58
N ASP A 186 -10.59 -14.97 -0.28
CA ASP A 186 -11.25 -16.14 0.29
C ASP A 186 -12.70 -16.25 -0.20
N TYR A 187 -13.44 -15.13 -0.17
CA TYR A 187 -14.84 -15.07 -0.60
C TYR A 187 -14.98 -15.44 -2.08
N LEU A 188 -14.18 -14.82 -2.96
CA LEU A 188 -14.19 -15.12 -4.39
C LEU A 188 -13.71 -16.53 -4.70
N SER A 189 -12.75 -17.05 -3.91
CA SER A 189 -12.30 -18.45 -4.05
C SER A 189 -13.41 -19.45 -3.72
N ALA A 190 -14.21 -19.16 -2.70
CA ALA A 190 -15.34 -19.98 -2.31
C ALA A 190 -16.53 -19.88 -3.28
N GLN A 191 -16.82 -18.66 -3.75
CA GLN A 191 -18.06 -18.37 -4.48
C GLN A 191 -17.89 -18.32 -6.00
N VAL A 192 -16.74 -17.91 -6.53
CA VAL A 192 -16.60 -17.56 -7.96
C VAL A 192 -15.61 -18.48 -8.67
N ASP A 193 -14.36 -18.53 -8.23
CA ASP A 193 -13.31 -19.34 -8.85
C ASP A 193 -12.28 -19.73 -7.80
N ARG A 194 -12.12 -21.03 -7.53
CA ARG A 194 -11.15 -21.57 -6.55
C ARG A 194 -9.69 -21.19 -6.83
N ARG A 195 -9.37 -20.74 -8.06
CA ARG A 195 -8.04 -20.28 -8.47
C ARG A 195 -7.94 -18.76 -8.44
N CYS A 196 -8.88 -18.07 -7.79
CA CYS A 196 -8.86 -16.62 -7.66
C CYS A 196 -7.58 -16.19 -6.95
N THR A 197 -6.86 -15.24 -7.57
CA THR A 197 -5.74 -14.56 -6.92
C THR A 197 -6.02 -13.07 -6.89
N ILE A 198 -5.69 -12.42 -5.77
CA ILE A 198 -5.81 -10.98 -5.61
C ILE A 198 -4.43 -10.42 -5.26
N GLU A 199 -4.06 -9.35 -5.95
CA GLU A 199 -2.82 -8.59 -5.74
C GLU A 199 -3.19 -7.11 -5.59
N GLY A 200 -2.41 -6.37 -4.79
CA GLY A 200 -2.67 -4.96 -4.48
C GLY A 200 -3.15 -4.74 -3.06
N ASP A 201 -3.17 -3.48 -2.65
CA ASP A 201 -3.51 -3.01 -1.32
C ASP A 201 -4.13 -1.59 -1.38
N GLY A 202 -4.59 -1.10 -0.23
CA GLY A 202 -5.08 0.27 -0.09
C GLY A 202 -6.34 0.55 -0.90
N ASP A 203 -6.20 1.30 -2.00
CA ASP A 203 -7.30 1.80 -2.84
C ASP A 203 -7.40 1.08 -4.19
N PHE A 204 -6.53 0.12 -4.48
CA PHE A 204 -6.50 -0.61 -5.75
C PHE A 204 -6.15 -2.09 -5.58
N MET A 205 -6.95 -2.95 -6.21
CA MET A 205 -6.68 -4.39 -6.28
C MET A 205 -6.84 -4.91 -7.71
N THR A 206 -5.96 -5.82 -8.10
CA THR A 206 -6.08 -6.64 -9.30
C THR A 206 -6.53 -8.04 -8.93
N ILE A 207 -7.54 -8.54 -9.64
CA ILE A 207 -8.14 -9.86 -9.39
C ILE A 207 -7.98 -10.69 -10.65
N ARG A 208 -7.37 -11.87 -10.54
CA ARG A 208 -7.33 -12.88 -11.61
C ARG A 208 -8.29 -13.99 -11.23
N ALA A 209 -9.38 -14.12 -11.98
CA ALA A 209 -10.43 -15.10 -11.75
C ALA A 209 -11.14 -15.40 -13.07
N VAL A 210 -11.78 -16.56 -13.17
CA VAL A 210 -12.62 -16.96 -14.31
C VAL A 210 -11.95 -16.79 -15.68
N GLY A 211 -10.63 -17.00 -15.72
CA GLY A 211 -9.82 -16.84 -16.93
C GLY A 211 -9.71 -15.40 -17.43
N ASN A 212 -9.90 -14.40 -16.56
CA ASN A 212 -9.85 -12.99 -16.89
C ASN A 212 -9.11 -12.18 -15.82
N THR A 213 -8.74 -10.95 -16.16
CA THR A 213 -8.18 -9.97 -15.23
C THR A 213 -9.20 -8.88 -14.96
N PHE A 214 -9.39 -8.56 -13.69
CA PHE A 214 -10.25 -7.51 -13.19
C PHE A 214 -9.47 -6.55 -12.31
N SER A 215 -10.01 -5.36 -12.12
CA SER A 215 -9.51 -4.40 -11.13
C SER A 215 -10.65 -3.82 -10.34
N VAL A 216 -10.41 -3.56 -9.05
CA VAL A 216 -11.33 -2.93 -8.12
C VAL A 216 -10.59 -1.75 -7.52
N LEU A 217 -11.14 -0.55 -7.64
CA LEU A 217 -10.46 0.67 -7.20
C LEU A 217 -11.40 1.67 -6.56
N LEU A 218 -10.87 2.43 -5.60
CA LEU A 218 -11.50 3.59 -4.97
C LEU A 218 -10.92 4.85 -5.61
N ASP A 219 -11.65 5.45 -6.56
CA ASP A 219 -11.21 6.66 -7.25
C ASP A 219 -11.38 7.88 -6.33
N ASN A 220 -10.24 8.49 -5.99
CA ASN A 220 -10.10 9.56 -5.00
C ASN A 220 -10.09 10.97 -5.61
N ALA A 221 -10.61 11.14 -6.83
CA ALA A 221 -10.59 12.42 -7.56
C ALA A 221 -11.15 13.65 -6.79
N GLN A 222 -11.88 13.46 -5.68
CA GLN A 222 -12.49 14.55 -4.89
C GLN A 222 -12.20 14.53 -3.38
N GLY A 223 -11.10 13.91 -2.93
CA GLY A 223 -10.66 14.00 -1.53
C GLY A 223 -11.15 12.87 -0.63
N THR A 224 -11.86 13.17 0.47
CA THR A 224 -12.11 12.23 1.60
C THR A 224 -13.13 11.12 1.33
N THR A 225 -13.74 11.09 0.14
CA THR A 225 -14.70 10.06 -0.27
C THR A 225 -14.38 9.61 -1.67
N SER A 226 -14.64 8.34 -1.94
CA SER A 226 -14.16 7.70 -3.17
C SER A 226 -15.28 7.11 -3.96
N GLN A 227 -15.12 7.11 -5.28
CA GLN A 227 -16.03 6.40 -6.16
C GLN A 227 -15.50 4.99 -6.39
N LEU A 228 -16.30 3.98 -6.09
CA LEU A 228 -15.93 2.60 -6.40
C LEU A 228 -16.04 2.36 -7.90
N VAL A 229 -14.95 1.86 -8.49
CA VAL A 229 -14.90 1.48 -9.90
C VAL A 229 -14.42 0.03 -10.03
N LEU A 230 -15.19 -0.77 -10.77
CA LEU A 230 -14.85 -2.14 -11.13
C LEU A 230 -14.51 -2.20 -12.62
N ARG A 231 -13.45 -2.91 -12.98
CA ARG A 231 -13.01 -3.07 -14.37
C ARG A 231 -12.79 -4.53 -14.70
N GLY A 232 -13.18 -4.94 -15.91
CA GLY A 232 -12.94 -6.28 -16.43
C GLY A 232 -12.41 -6.23 -17.85
N VAL A 233 -11.36 -6.99 -18.15
CA VAL A 233 -10.78 -7.01 -19.50
C VAL A 233 -11.73 -7.69 -20.50
N VAL A 234 -11.94 -7.05 -21.64
CA VAL A 234 -12.70 -7.56 -22.79
C VAL A 234 -11.88 -7.36 -24.07
N SER A 235 -12.13 -8.21 -25.06
CA SER A 235 -11.60 -8.04 -26.41
C SER A 235 -12.32 -6.89 -27.13
N VAL A 236 -11.71 -6.40 -28.21
CA VAL A 236 -12.29 -5.34 -29.06
C VAL A 236 -13.67 -5.74 -29.58
N SER A 237 -13.82 -6.98 -30.05
CA SER A 237 -15.09 -7.50 -30.57
C SER A 237 -16.18 -7.65 -29.50
N GLU A 238 -15.80 -8.01 -28.28
CA GLU A 238 -16.71 -8.01 -27.13
C GLU A 238 -17.15 -6.57 -26.80
N ALA A 239 -16.21 -5.63 -26.74
CA ALA A 239 -16.48 -4.22 -26.49
C ALA A 239 -17.41 -3.58 -27.53
N ASP A 240 -17.27 -3.91 -28.82
CA ASP A 240 -18.15 -3.41 -29.90
C ASP A 240 -19.61 -3.83 -29.74
N ARG A 241 -19.87 -4.94 -29.03
CA ARG A 241 -21.23 -5.47 -28.81
C ARG A 241 -21.86 -4.99 -27.50
N PHE A 242 -21.08 -4.32 -26.65
CA PHE A 242 -21.51 -3.94 -25.31
C PHE A 242 -22.84 -3.20 -25.31
N ALA A 243 -23.01 -2.19 -26.17
CA ALA A 243 -24.25 -1.38 -26.23
C ALA A 243 -25.52 -2.20 -26.49
N ARG A 244 -25.43 -3.34 -27.18
CA ARG A 244 -26.60 -4.19 -27.51
C ARG A 244 -26.88 -5.26 -26.46
N LYS A 245 -25.86 -5.66 -25.68
CA LYS A 245 -25.90 -6.87 -24.84
C LYS A 245 -25.75 -6.58 -23.36
N SER A 246 -25.17 -5.44 -22.98
CA SER A 246 -24.81 -5.12 -21.59
C SER A 246 -26.00 -5.22 -20.64
N ALA A 247 -27.18 -4.70 -21.03
CA ALA A 247 -28.38 -4.72 -20.20
C ALA A 247 -28.84 -6.13 -19.78
N SER A 248 -28.50 -7.17 -20.55
CA SER A 248 -28.85 -8.55 -20.23
C SER A 248 -27.90 -9.19 -19.20
N HIS A 249 -26.68 -8.67 -19.07
CA HIS A 249 -25.62 -9.22 -18.20
C HIS A 249 -25.35 -8.37 -16.95
N TYR A 250 -25.41 -7.05 -17.07
CA TYR A 250 -25.02 -6.10 -16.02
C TYR A 250 -26.26 -5.42 -15.43
N LYS A 251 -26.74 -5.93 -14.29
CA LYS A 251 -28.04 -5.55 -13.70
C LYS A 251 -27.96 -4.88 -12.33
N MET A 252 -26.76 -4.61 -11.78
CA MET A 252 -26.70 -3.87 -10.51
C MET A 252 -27.11 -2.42 -10.76
N GLY A 253 -28.30 -2.04 -10.31
CA GLY A 253 -28.88 -0.70 -10.54
C GLY A 253 -28.11 0.44 -9.83
N ALA A 254 -27.21 0.11 -8.90
CA ALA A 254 -26.34 1.07 -8.23
C ALA A 254 -25.12 1.49 -9.08
N TYR A 255 -24.96 0.94 -10.28
CA TYR A 255 -23.78 1.13 -11.11
C TYR A 255 -24.15 1.67 -12.50
N ASP A 256 -23.30 2.55 -12.99
CA ASP A 256 -23.26 2.94 -14.39
C ASP A 256 -22.19 2.12 -15.10
N TYR A 257 -22.55 1.52 -16.24
CA TYR A 257 -21.64 0.66 -16.98
C TYR A 257 -21.26 1.27 -18.32
N MET A 258 -19.98 1.23 -18.64
CA MET A 258 -19.46 1.75 -19.90
C MET A 258 -18.29 0.92 -20.42
N ILE A 259 -17.96 1.13 -21.69
CA ILE A 259 -16.72 0.60 -22.27
C ILE A 259 -15.64 1.68 -22.20
N ARG A 260 -14.49 1.30 -21.64
CA ARG A 260 -13.26 2.06 -21.74
C ARG A 260 -12.39 1.44 -22.81
N ARG A 261 -12.21 2.15 -23.91
CA ARG A 261 -11.34 1.69 -25.00
C ARG A 261 -9.87 1.81 -24.59
N GLY A 262 -9.12 0.74 -24.78
CA GLY A 262 -7.68 0.74 -24.62
C GLY A 262 -7.02 1.54 -25.75
N ALA A 263 -5.86 2.14 -25.45
CA ALA A 263 -4.98 2.75 -26.45
C ALA A 263 -3.61 2.06 -26.40
N LYS A 264 -2.81 2.13 -27.47
CA LYS A 264 -1.37 1.77 -27.46
C LYS A 264 -1.04 0.40 -26.83
N GLY A 265 -1.82 -0.65 -27.15
CA GLY A 265 -1.58 -2.01 -26.66
C GLY A 265 -2.24 -2.37 -25.33
N TYR A 266 -2.99 -1.45 -24.71
CA TYR A 266 -3.88 -1.78 -23.59
C TYR A 266 -5.18 -2.42 -24.09
N TYR A 267 -5.72 -3.34 -23.31
CA TYR A 267 -6.99 -4.01 -23.60
C TYR A 267 -8.19 -3.07 -23.38
N ASP A 268 -9.27 -3.34 -24.11
CA ASP A 268 -10.58 -2.75 -23.81
C ASP A 268 -11.10 -3.28 -22.47
N GLN A 269 -11.87 -2.46 -21.77
CA GLN A 269 -12.41 -2.80 -20.47
C GLN A 269 -13.89 -2.46 -20.40
N VAL A 270 -14.67 -3.37 -19.80
CA VAL A 270 -15.94 -2.98 -19.21
C VAL A 270 -15.65 -2.33 -17.87
N GLU A 271 -16.24 -1.16 -17.65
CA GLU A 271 -16.13 -0.40 -16.40
C GLU A 271 -17.51 -0.30 -15.77
N ALA A 272 -17.61 -0.61 -14.47
CA ALA A 272 -18.80 -0.37 -13.66
C ALA A 272 -18.43 0.63 -12.56
N MET A 273 -19.07 1.80 -12.61
CA MET A 273 -18.85 2.88 -11.67
C MET A 273 -20.04 2.99 -10.73
N ARG A 274 -19.79 2.84 -9.43
CA ARG A 274 -20.85 2.93 -8.41
C ARG A 274 -21.32 4.39 -8.31
N ARG A 275 -22.65 4.59 -8.25
CA ARG A 275 -23.26 5.93 -8.14
C ARG A 275 -23.07 6.54 -6.75
N SER A 276 -23.14 5.71 -5.71
CA SER A 276 -22.87 6.13 -4.34
C SER A 276 -21.36 6.15 -4.06
N ARG A 277 -20.93 7.15 -3.28
CA ARG A 277 -19.56 7.20 -2.77
C ARG A 277 -19.36 6.22 -1.63
N MET A 278 -18.11 5.82 -1.46
CA MET A 278 -17.61 5.05 -0.34
C MET A 278 -17.20 6.00 0.79
N SER A 279 -17.33 5.56 2.04
CA SER A 279 -17.06 6.41 3.19
C SER A 279 -15.57 6.63 3.48
N ALA A 280 -14.69 5.88 2.81
CA ALA A 280 -13.25 5.96 2.99
C ALA A 280 -12.51 5.81 1.66
N THR A 281 -11.23 6.19 1.69
CA THR A 281 -10.34 6.20 0.52
C THR A 281 -9.55 4.92 0.33
N GLN A 282 -9.54 4.04 1.33
CA GLN A 282 -8.90 2.73 1.29
C GLN A 282 -9.91 1.65 1.65
N PHE A 283 -9.77 0.47 1.04
CA PHE A 283 -10.67 -0.65 1.27
C PHE A 283 -10.68 -1.10 2.74
N ASP A 284 -9.51 -1.08 3.39
CA ASP A 284 -9.37 -1.48 4.80
C ASP A 284 -9.99 -0.49 5.79
N GLU A 285 -10.21 0.75 5.38
CA GLU A 285 -10.85 1.79 6.18
C GLU A 285 -12.37 1.80 6.05
N LEU A 286 -12.92 1.05 5.10
CA LEU A 286 -14.36 0.97 4.92
C LEU A 286 -15.04 0.33 6.13
N PRO A 287 -16.23 0.82 6.54
CA PRO A 287 -17.01 0.21 7.59
C PRO A 287 -17.44 -1.19 7.16
N TYR A 288 -17.67 -2.07 8.15
CA TYR A 288 -18.05 -3.47 7.92
C TYR A 288 -19.19 -3.62 6.91
N ILE A 289 -20.26 -2.82 7.05
CA ILE A 289 -21.43 -2.86 6.16
C ILE A 289 -21.05 -2.58 4.70
N GLU A 290 -20.14 -1.63 4.44
CA GLU A 290 -19.68 -1.35 3.08
C GLU A 290 -18.81 -2.49 2.53
N LYS A 291 -17.92 -3.04 3.36
CA LYS A 291 -17.07 -4.18 2.99
C LYS A 291 -17.89 -5.43 2.65
N GLU A 292 -18.92 -5.73 3.44
CA GLU A 292 -19.82 -6.87 3.23
C GLU A 292 -20.56 -6.73 1.88
N VAL A 293 -21.12 -5.55 1.60
CA VAL A 293 -21.79 -5.27 0.32
C VAL A 293 -20.82 -5.41 -0.85
N LEU A 294 -19.59 -4.89 -0.73
CA LEU A 294 -18.57 -4.98 -1.77
C LEU A 294 -18.24 -6.42 -2.18
N LEU A 295 -18.20 -7.37 -1.23
CA LEU A 295 -17.91 -8.78 -1.56
C LEU A 295 -18.88 -9.30 -2.62
N SER A 296 -20.18 -9.05 -2.42
CA SER A 296 -21.23 -9.52 -3.32
C SER A 296 -21.25 -8.75 -4.65
N GLU A 297 -21.00 -7.44 -4.63
CA GLU A 297 -20.97 -6.60 -5.84
C GLU A 297 -19.80 -6.98 -6.75
N VAL A 298 -18.60 -7.22 -6.18
CA VAL A 298 -17.42 -7.70 -6.93
C VAL A 298 -17.69 -9.07 -7.53
N ALA A 299 -18.18 -10.03 -6.73
CA ALA A 299 -18.49 -11.37 -7.21
C ALA A 299 -19.52 -11.38 -8.35
N TYR A 300 -20.56 -10.54 -8.24
CA TYR A 300 -21.54 -10.35 -9.30
C TYR A 300 -20.89 -9.85 -10.58
N PHE A 301 -20.08 -8.78 -10.49
CA PHE A 301 -19.46 -8.17 -11.66
C PHE A 301 -18.52 -9.13 -12.41
N LEU A 302 -17.75 -9.94 -11.68
CA LEU A 302 -16.90 -10.99 -12.24
C LEU A 302 -17.71 -12.00 -13.06
N ARG A 303 -18.80 -12.53 -12.48
CA ARG A 303 -19.69 -13.49 -13.15
C ARG A 303 -20.42 -12.86 -14.33
N ALA A 304 -20.91 -11.63 -14.20
CA ALA A 304 -21.58 -10.90 -15.27
C ALA A 304 -20.66 -10.70 -16.47
N THR A 305 -19.40 -10.33 -16.22
CA THR A 305 -18.40 -10.19 -17.27
C THR A 305 -18.04 -11.52 -17.90
N GLN A 306 -17.89 -12.59 -17.12
CA GLN A 306 -17.67 -13.93 -17.67
C GLN A 306 -18.83 -14.35 -18.58
N ALA A 307 -20.08 -14.15 -18.15
CA ALA A 307 -21.27 -14.48 -18.91
C ALA A 307 -21.38 -13.66 -20.21
N PHE A 308 -21.06 -12.36 -20.14
CA PHE A 308 -21.00 -11.48 -21.31
C PHE A 308 -19.98 -11.98 -22.35
N LYS A 309 -18.79 -12.40 -21.90
CA LYS A 309 -17.75 -12.98 -22.76
C LYS A 309 -18.14 -14.36 -23.32
N ALA A 310 -18.90 -15.15 -22.56
CA ALA A 310 -19.41 -16.44 -23.02
C ALA A 310 -20.49 -16.27 -24.10
N ASP A 311 -21.39 -15.30 -23.97
CA ASP A 311 -22.40 -14.96 -24.99
C ASP A 311 -21.78 -14.51 -26.32
N TYR A 312 -20.53 -14.05 -26.32
CA TYR A 312 -19.80 -13.75 -27.56
C TYR A 312 -19.40 -15.01 -28.35
N ARG A 313 -19.17 -16.14 -27.67
CA ARG A 313 -18.69 -17.38 -28.30
C ARG A 313 -19.80 -18.21 -28.95
N ASN A 314 -21.06 -17.87 -28.67
CA ASN A 314 -22.26 -18.52 -29.19
C ASN A 314 -22.91 -17.65 -30.27
#